data_AF-A0A7S1D1A2-F1
#
_entry.id   AF-A0A7S1D1A2-F1
#
_cell.length_a   1.000
_cell.length_b   1.000
_cell.length_c   1.000
_cell.angle_alpha   90.00
_cell.angle_beta   90.00
_cell.angle_gamma   90.00
#
_symmetry.space_group_name_H-M   'P 1'
#
loop_
_entity.id
_entity.type
_entity.pdbx_description
1 polymer ?
#
loop_
_entity_poly.entity_id
_entity_poly.type
_entity_poly.pdbx_seq_one_letter_code
_entity_poly.pdbx_strand_id
1 'polypeptide(L)'
;LGAKKKNSYAVASLRMGRISCRYGLSVHSPFGIVGFGMILATLGEYKEAFETAKVGIQLLEYIDGAHALSARNLVATYGTLAPMAGAALGEFQHQFLRSYHVGMSYGDVDYAYHGVISHVCCSYFRGTPLEELYEEFNNYLAEMEEFQVNLAKWIITPMWLSVRALLGKSLTNEPDCMVNADKLIAETKKQKTPEMIPMLVLAYDLFTKIVLGTLGPHDESAIAAVIDDADS
;
A
#
# COMPACT_ATOMS: atom_id res chain seq x y z
N LEU A 1 0.59 26.88 -22.77
CA LEU A 1 0.07 27.17 -21.41
C LEU A 1 -0.94 26.08 -21.04
N GLY A 2 -0.43 24.94 -20.55
CA GLY A 2 -1.23 23.74 -20.30
C GLY A 2 -2.14 23.92 -19.08
N ALA A 3 -3.38 23.46 -19.21
CA ALA A 3 -4.39 23.52 -18.16
C ALA A 3 -3.89 22.80 -16.90
N LYS A 4 -3.70 23.54 -15.79
CA LYS A 4 -3.55 22.97 -14.44
C LYS A 4 -4.77 22.07 -14.18
N LYS A 5 -4.61 20.74 -14.20
CA LYS A 5 -5.57 19.80 -13.61
C LYS A 5 -5.84 20.32 -12.19
N LYS A 6 -7.06 20.80 -11.92
CA LYS A 6 -7.45 21.22 -10.57
C LYS A 6 -7.28 19.99 -9.67
N ASN A 7 -6.48 20.10 -8.61
CA ASN A 7 -6.37 19.06 -7.59
C ASN A 7 -7.73 18.96 -6.85
N SER A 8 -8.65 18.20 -7.44
CA SER A 8 -10.04 18.05 -7.01
C SER A 8 -10.11 17.41 -5.62
N TYR A 9 -9.19 16.51 -5.32
CA TYR A 9 -9.05 15.88 -4.00
C TYR A 9 -8.78 16.91 -2.91
N ALA A 10 -7.75 17.75 -3.08
CA ALA A 10 -7.40 18.75 -2.07
C ALA A 10 -8.57 19.72 -1.79
N VAL A 11 -9.25 20.19 -2.85
CA VAL A 11 -10.41 21.06 -2.71
C VAL A 11 -11.58 20.35 -2.03
N ALA A 12 -11.82 19.07 -2.33
CA ALA A 12 -12.87 18.28 -1.72
C ALA A 12 -12.62 18.06 -0.22
N SER A 13 -11.42 17.63 0.17
CA SER A 13 -11.06 17.38 1.57
C SER A 13 -11.18 18.64 2.42
N LEU A 14 -10.67 19.78 1.93
CA LEU A 14 -10.82 21.08 2.62
C LEU A 14 -12.28 21.50 2.78
N ARG A 15 -13.11 21.29 1.74
CA ARG A 15 -14.56 21.58 1.80
C ARG A 15 -15.26 20.67 2.79
N MET A 16 -14.94 19.37 2.80
CA MET A 16 -15.50 18.41 3.75
C MET A 16 -15.15 18.79 5.20
N GLY A 17 -13.89 19.12 5.47
CA GLY A 17 -13.47 19.60 6.79
C GLY A 17 -14.21 20.87 7.21
N ARG A 18 -14.28 21.87 6.31
CA ARG A 18 -14.99 23.13 6.58
C ARG A 18 -16.49 22.94 6.85
N ILE A 19 -17.16 22.11 6.05
CA ILE A 19 -18.59 21.80 6.23
C ILE A 19 -18.79 21.09 7.57
N SER A 20 -17.93 20.12 7.89
CA SER A 20 -17.99 19.37 9.15
C SER A 20 -17.84 20.29 10.38
N CYS A 21 -16.92 21.26 10.32
CA CYS A 21 -16.73 22.23 11.39
C CYS A 21 -17.91 23.21 11.53
N ARG A 22 -18.58 23.56 10.42
CA ARG A 22 -19.64 24.57 10.42
C ARG A 22 -21.03 24.01 10.74
N TYR A 23 -21.32 22.80 10.27
CA TYR A 23 -22.67 22.23 10.32
C TYR A 23 -22.75 20.93 11.13
N GLY A 24 -21.64 20.52 11.77
CA GLY A 24 -21.56 19.28 12.53
C GLY A 24 -20.99 18.12 11.71
N LEU A 25 -20.69 17.04 12.42
CA LEU A 25 -20.04 15.86 11.85
C LEU A 25 -21.04 14.99 11.10
N SER A 26 -20.59 14.40 10.00
CA SER A 26 -21.29 13.40 9.20
C SER A 26 -20.46 12.13 9.10
N VAL A 27 -21.03 11.05 8.58
CA VAL A 27 -20.31 9.79 8.32
C VAL A 27 -19.06 9.96 7.45
N HIS A 28 -18.98 11.01 6.63
CA HIS A 28 -17.83 11.29 5.76
C HIS A 28 -16.81 12.26 6.36
N SER A 29 -17.12 12.88 7.50
CA SER A 29 -16.22 13.84 8.16
C SER A 29 -14.85 13.26 8.51
N PRO A 30 -14.71 12.00 9.02
CA PRO A 30 -13.42 11.35 9.23
C PRO A 30 -12.52 11.38 8.00
N PHE A 31 -13.07 11.03 6.83
CA PHE A 31 -12.34 11.00 5.57
C PHE A 31 -11.85 12.39 5.15
N GLY A 32 -12.69 13.43 5.35
CA GLY A 32 -12.29 14.81 5.07
C GLY A 32 -11.15 15.28 5.98
N ILE A 33 -11.15 14.87 7.24
CA ILE A 33 -10.12 15.23 8.22
C ILE A 33 -8.80 14.52 7.95
N VAL A 34 -8.82 13.21 7.67
CA VAL A 34 -7.63 12.47 7.21
C VAL A 34 -7.10 13.07 5.91
N GLY A 35 -7.98 13.40 4.96
CA GLY A 35 -7.60 14.06 3.72
C GLY A 35 -6.97 15.44 3.94
N PHE A 36 -7.39 16.19 4.98
CA PHE A 36 -6.74 17.43 5.37
C PHE A 36 -5.32 17.17 5.92
N GLY A 37 -5.15 16.13 6.74
CA GLY A 37 -3.82 15.66 7.15
C GLY A 37 -2.90 15.37 5.95
N MET A 38 -3.40 14.65 4.94
CA MET A 38 -2.63 14.39 3.71
C MET A 38 -2.19 15.69 3.01
N ILE A 39 -3.03 16.72 2.98
CA ILE A 39 -2.66 18.03 2.41
C ILE A 39 -1.56 18.69 3.24
N LEU A 40 -1.66 18.67 4.57
CA LEU A 40 -0.60 19.19 5.44
C LEU A 40 0.74 18.50 5.18
N ALA A 41 0.74 17.18 4.96
CA ALA A 41 1.95 16.46 4.60
C ALA A 41 2.54 16.92 3.25
N THR A 42 1.71 17.26 2.25
CA THR A 42 2.23 17.84 0.99
C THR A 42 2.89 19.21 1.17
N LEU A 43 2.61 19.90 2.28
CA LEU A 43 3.23 21.17 2.65
C LEU A 43 4.48 20.99 3.53
N GLY A 44 4.83 19.74 3.90
CA GLY A 44 5.97 19.43 4.77
C GLY A 44 5.63 19.36 6.25
N GLU A 45 4.38 19.61 6.64
CA GLU A 45 3.93 19.64 8.04
C GLU A 45 3.56 18.22 8.53
N TYR A 46 4.54 17.31 8.56
CA TYR A 46 4.29 15.87 8.72
C TYR A 46 3.73 15.48 10.09
N LYS A 47 4.18 16.13 11.18
CA LYS A 47 3.71 15.80 12.53
C LYS A 47 2.26 16.25 12.71
N GLU A 48 1.97 17.48 12.31
CA GLU A 48 0.65 18.09 12.32
C GLU A 48 -0.31 17.31 11.42
N ALA A 49 0.17 16.86 10.26
CA ALA A 49 -0.58 15.99 9.35
C ALA A 49 -1.01 14.69 10.03
N PHE A 50 -0.07 14.00 10.70
CA PHE A 50 -0.36 12.74 11.38
C PHE A 50 -1.29 12.92 12.58
N GLU A 51 -1.08 13.95 13.41
CA GLU A 51 -1.97 14.27 14.53
C GLU A 51 -3.38 14.62 14.03
N THR A 52 -3.49 15.38 12.95
CA THR A 52 -4.78 15.70 12.32
C THR A 52 -5.49 14.45 11.82
N ALA A 53 -4.76 13.55 11.15
CA ALA A 53 -5.33 12.32 10.64
C ALA A 53 -5.78 11.37 11.76
N LYS A 54 -5.04 11.31 12.89
CA LYS A 54 -5.45 10.59 14.09
C LYS A 54 -6.78 11.08 14.65
N VAL A 55 -7.07 12.38 14.60
CA VAL A 55 -8.40 12.92 14.96
C VAL A 55 -9.46 12.32 14.05
N GLY A 56 -9.20 12.25 12.74
CA GLY A 56 -10.08 11.58 11.78
C GLY A 56 -10.32 10.11 12.14
N ILE A 57 -9.28 9.37 12.51
CA ILE A 57 -9.40 7.98 12.98
C ILE A 57 -10.26 7.86 14.23
N GLN A 58 -10.06 8.73 15.22
CA GLN A 58 -10.85 8.70 16.45
C GLN A 58 -12.33 8.92 16.17
N LEU A 59 -12.67 9.82 15.23
CA LEU A 59 -14.05 10.10 14.86
C LEU A 59 -14.79 8.91 14.22
N LEU A 60 -14.08 7.93 13.66
CA LEU A 60 -14.71 6.71 13.14
C LEU A 60 -15.43 5.91 14.23
N GLU A 61 -14.97 6.00 15.49
CA GLU A 61 -15.54 5.29 16.63
C GLU A 61 -16.76 5.99 17.24
N TYR A 62 -16.96 7.28 16.92
CA TYR A 62 -18.04 8.10 17.51
C TYR A 62 -19.20 8.36 16.56
N ILE A 63 -19.03 8.09 15.26
CA ILE A 63 -20.03 8.39 14.25
C ILE A 63 -20.61 7.09 13.71
N ASP A 64 -21.88 6.84 14.01
CA ASP A 64 -22.61 5.67 13.53
C ASP A 64 -22.53 5.55 12.00
N GLY A 65 -22.14 4.37 11.52
CA GLY A 65 -21.97 4.09 10.09
C GLY A 65 -20.67 4.58 9.47
N ALA A 66 -19.82 5.33 10.20
CA ALA A 66 -18.50 5.74 9.70
C ALA A 66 -17.50 4.57 9.64
N HIS A 67 -17.77 3.46 10.33
CA HIS A 67 -16.89 2.28 10.35
C HIS A 67 -16.59 1.71 8.97
N ALA A 68 -17.51 1.84 8.00
CA ALA A 68 -17.29 1.42 6.61
C ALA A 68 -16.14 2.18 5.92
N LEU A 69 -15.73 3.32 6.46
CA LEU A 69 -14.59 4.10 5.96
C LEU A 69 -13.30 3.83 6.76
N SER A 70 -13.30 2.91 7.72
CA SER A 70 -12.14 2.75 8.60
C SER A 70 -10.92 2.23 7.87
N ALA A 71 -11.08 1.20 7.02
CA ALA A 71 -9.97 0.56 6.35
C ALA A 71 -9.12 1.58 5.56
N ARG A 72 -9.77 2.35 4.67
CA ARG A 72 -9.08 3.40 3.90
C ARG A 72 -8.44 4.49 4.75
N ASN A 73 -9.09 4.91 5.84
CA ASN A 73 -8.54 5.96 6.69
C ASN A 73 -7.34 5.44 7.49
N LEU A 74 -7.40 4.20 7.98
CA LEU A 74 -6.30 3.53 8.68
C LEU A 74 -5.08 3.38 7.76
N VAL A 75 -5.27 2.89 6.52
CA VAL A 75 -4.19 2.77 5.54
C VAL A 75 -3.59 4.13 5.19
N ALA A 76 -4.41 5.15 4.91
CA ALA A 76 -3.89 6.48 4.58
C ALA A 76 -3.10 7.10 5.76
N THR A 77 -3.63 6.98 6.97
CA THR A 77 -3.03 7.57 8.17
C THR A 77 -1.74 6.86 8.56
N TYR A 78 -1.77 5.54 8.68
CA TYR A 78 -0.62 4.78 9.21
C TYR A 78 0.34 4.31 8.11
N GLY A 79 -0.14 4.10 6.89
CA GLY A 79 0.70 3.70 5.75
C GLY A 79 1.46 4.86 5.12
N THR A 80 0.95 6.09 5.22
CA THR A 80 1.60 7.27 4.65
C THR A 80 2.08 8.25 5.72
N LEU A 81 1.19 8.73 6.59
CA LEU A 81 1.52 9.85 7.48
C LEU A 81 2.41 9.45 8.67
N ALA A 82 2.19 8.28 9.26
CA ALA A 82 2.98 7.84 10.41
C ALA A 82 4.49 7.71 10.09
N PRO A 83 4.92 7.05 8.99
CA PRO A 83 6.34 7.04 8.61
C PRO A 83 6.90 8.43 8.33
N MET A 84 6.15 9.29 7.63
CA MET A 84 6.59 10.67 7.31
C MET A 84 6.75 11.53 8.56
N ALA A 85 5.93 11.29 9.59
CA ALA A 85 6.05 11.94 10.90
C ALA A 85 7.20 11.37 11.77
N GLY A 86 7.88 10.31 11.30
CA GLY A 86 9.00 9.67 11.99
C GLY A 86 8.59 8.60 13.00
N ALA A 87 7.35 8.09 12.95
CA ALA A 87 6.92 7.00 13.81
C ALA A 87 7.62 5.68 13.41
N ALA A 88 7.97 4.87 14.41
CA ALA A 88 8.57 3.56 14.16
C ALA A 88 7.52 2.57 13.62
N LEU A 89 7.88 1.76 12.62
CA LEU A 89 6.95 0.82 11.97
C LEU A 89 6.22 -0.09 12.97
N GLY A 90 6.91 -0.53 14.02
CA GLY A 90 6.31 -1.38 15.06
C GLY A 90 5.21 -0.71 15.89
N GLU A 91 5.21 0.63 16.00
CA GLU A 91 4.24 1.37 16.81
C GLU A 91 2.84 1.34 16.21
N PHE A 92 2.72 1.26 14.88
CA PHE A 92 1.44 1.36 14.18
C PHE A 92 1.11 0.14 13.31
N GLN A 93 2.00 -0.83 13.18
CA GLN A 93 1.76 -2.01 12.33
C GLN A 93 0.42 -2.72 12.63
N HIS A 94 0.02 -2.81 13.90
CA HIS A 94 -1.25 -3.44 14.30
C HIS A 94 -2.48 -2.76 13.70
N GLN A 95 -2.39 -1.48 13.32
CA GLN A 95 -3.48 -0.74 12.67
C GLN A 95 -3.76 -1.26 11.27
N PHE A 96 -2.79 -1.89 10.60
CA PHE A 96 -2.99 -2.49 9.29
C PHE A 96 -3.79 -3.78 9.35
N LEU A 97 -3.59 -4.63 10.37
CA LEU A 97 -4.46 -5.78 10.61
C LEU A 97 -5.87 -5.34 10.98
N ARG A 98 -5.99 -4.28 11.79
CA ARG A 98 -7.30 -3.65 12.05
C ARG A 98 -7.98 -3.18 10.75
N SER A 99 -7.21 -2.57 9.84
CA SER A 99 -7.72 -2.18 8.52
C SER A 99 -8.24 -3.38 7.72
N TYR A 100 -7.47 -4.48 7.70
CA TYR A 100 -7.90 -5.73 7.06
C TYR A 100 -9.22 -6.23 7.63
N HIS A 101 -9.30 -6.43 8.95
CA HIS A 101 -10.51 -6.98 9.57
C HIS A 101 -11.75 -6.09 9.38
N VAL A 102 -11.62 -4.77 9.55
CA VAL A 102 -12.74 -3.86 9.35
C VAL A 102 -13.11 -3.78 7.87
N GLY A 103 -12.14 -3.75 6.97
CA GLY A 103 -12.39 -3.75 5.52
C GLY A 103 -13.16 -4.99 5.09
N MET A 104 -12.73 -6.19 5.52
CA MET A 104 -13.45 -7.44 5.24
C MET A 104 -14.87 -7.45 5.83
N SER A 105 -15.05 -6.90 7.04
CA SER A 105 -16.37 -6.88 7.71
C SER A 105 -17.38 -5.95 7.02
N TYR A 106 -16.92 -4.87 6.39
CA TYR A 106 -17.78 -3.87 5.74
C TYR A 106 -17.72 -3.92 4.19
N GLY A 107 -17.06 -4.93 3.62
CA GLY A 107 -16.95 -5.12 2.17
C GLY A 107 -15.99 -4.17 1.45
N ASP A 108 -15.12 -3.45 2.17
CA ASP A 108 -14.05 -2.63 1.59
C ASP A 108 -12.80 -3.51 1.34
N VAL A 109 -12.95 -4.48 0.44
CA VAL A 109 -11.96 -5.54 0.16
C VAL A 109 -10.64 -4.95 -0.32
N ASP A 110 -10.68 -3.94 -1.19
CA ASP A 110 -9.48 -3.29 -1.71
C ASP A 110 -8.61 -2.73 -0.57
N TYR A 111 -9.22 -1.95 0.34
CA TYR A 111 -8.48 -1.38 1.46
C TYR A 111 -8.19 -2.38 2.58
N ALA A 112 -8.94 -3.49 2.66
CA ALA A 112 -8.59 -4.60 3.53
C ALA A 112 -7.22 -5.17 3.13
N TYR A 113 -7.04 -5.48 1.85
CA TYR A 113 -5.77 -6.02 1.35
C TYR A 113 -4.66 -4.97 1.28
N HIS A 114 -4.97 -3.68 1.10
CA HIS A 114 -3.96 -2.64 1.36
C HIS A 114 -3.46 -2.64 2.82
N GLY A 115 -4.32 -2.98 3.78
CA GLY A 115 -3.94 -3.27 5.15
C GLY A 115 -2.92 -4.42 5.20
N VAL A 116 -3.25 -5.58 4.63
CA VAL A 116 -2.35 -6.74 4.58
C VAL A 116 -0.99 -6.41 3.96
N ILE A 117 -0.97 -5.76 2.78
CA ILE A 117 0.28 -5.34 2.13
C ILE A 117 1.11 -4.48 3.10
N SER A 118 0.49 -3.48 3.71
CA SER A 118 1.19 -2.55 4.60
C SER A 118 1.71 -3.26 5.87
N HIS A 119 0.94 -4.23 6.39
CA HIS A 119 1.33 -5.06 7.53
C HIS A 119 2.60 -5.86 7.21
N VAL A 120 2.58 -6.58 6.10
CA VAL A 120 3.67 -7.44 5.65
C VAL A 120 4.91 -6.62 5.28
N CYS A 121 4.74 -5.48 4.62
CA CYS A 121 5.83 -4.51 4.38
C CYS A 121 6.48 -4.07 5.69
N CYS A 122 5.67 -3.78 6.73
CA CYS A 122 6.21 -3.42 8.04
C CYS A 122 6.96 -4.57 8.71
N SER A 123 6.46 -5.80 8.63
CA SER A 123 7.17 -7.00 9.10
C SER A 123 8.52 -7.13 8.39
N TYR A 124 8.51 -7.01 7.06
CA TYR A 124 9.69 -7.13 6.22
C TYR A 124 10.76 -6.09 6.58
N PHE A 125 10.40 -4.80 6.57
CA PHE A 125 11.37 -3.71 6.82
C PHE A 125 11.81 -3.60 8.29
N ARG A 126 11.08 -4.20 9.24
CA ARG A 126 11.52 -4.30 10.63
C ARG A 126 12.54 -5.42 10.86
N GLY A 127 12.72 -6.31 9.88
CA GLY A 127 13.59 -7.48 10.04
C GLY A 127 12.97 -8.57 10.92
N THR A 128 11.66 -8.81 10.77
CA THR A 128 11.02 -10.03 11.31
C THR A 128 11.80 -11.27 10.83
N PRO A 129 11.95 -12.33 11.65
CA PRO A 129 12.62 -13.57 11.23
C PRO A 129 12.10 -14.11 9.90
N LEU A 130 13.01 -14.61 9.05
CA LEU A 130 12.70 -14.98 7.68
C LEU A 130 11.67 -16.11 7.59
N GLU A 131 11.71 -17.07 8.51
CA GLU A 131 10.76 -18.18 8.61
C GLU A 131 9.34 -17.68 8.89
N GLU A 132 9.20 -16.75 9.83
CA GLU A 132 7.91 -16.12 10.16
C GLU A 132 7.37 -15.32 8.98
N LEU A 133 8.23 -14.51 8.33
CA LEU A 133 7.85 -13.78 7.11
C LEU A 133 7.39 -14.73 6.01
N TYR A 134 8.10 -15.83 5.79
CA TYR A 134 7.78 -16.79 4.75
C TYR A 134 6.38 -17.41 4.96
N GLU A 135 6.05 -17.79 6.20
CA GLU A 135 4.71 -18.28 6.54
C GLU A 135 3.64 -17.20 6.34
N GLU A 136 3.91 -15.98 6.82
CA GLU A 136 3.00 -14.83 6.70
C GLU A 136 2.67 -14.52 5.23
N PHE A 137 3.69 -14.42 4.37
CA PHE A 137 3.50 -14.20 2.93
C PHE A 137 2.68 -15.33 2.28
N ASN A 138 2.97 -16.60 2.57
CA ASN A 138 2.25 -17.71 1.95
C ASN A 138 0.76 -17.71 2.30
N ASN A 139 0.43 -17.40 3.56
CA ASN A 139 -0.96 -17.29 4.01
C ASN A 139 -1.70 -16.19 3.25
N TYR A 140 -1.12 -14.99 3.19
CA TYR A 140 -1.77 -13.85 2.53
C TYR A 140 -1.81 -13.97 1.01
N LEU A 141 -0.80 -14.56 0.38
CA LEU A 141 -0.80 -14.80 -1.07
C LEU A 141 -1.91 -15.77 -1.48
N ALA A 142 -2.12 -16.84 -0.68
CA ALA A 142 -3.21 -17.77 -0.91
C ALA A 142 -4.58 -17.08 -0.78
N GLU A 143 -4.78 -16.25 0.23
CA GLU A 143 -6.00 -15.45 0.38
C GLU A 143 -6.19 -14.45 -0.78
N MET A 144 -5.14 -13.74 -1.20
CA MET A 144 -5.24 -12.77 -2.31
C MET A 144 -5.59 -13.40 -3.65
N GLU A 145 -5.25 -14.69 -3.86
CA GLU A 145 -5.67 -15.46 -5.04
C GLU A 145 -7.19 -15.66 -5.07
N GLU A 146 -7.77 -16.02 -3.94
CA GLU A 146 -9.21 -16.24 -3.79
C GLU A 146 -10.02 -14.98 -4.12
N PHE A 147 -9.55 -13.81 -3.65
CA PHE A 147 -10.25 -12.53 -3.84
C PHE A 147 -9.85 -11.75 -5.11
N GLN A 148 -8.98 -12.31 -5.96
CA GLN A 148 -8.54 -11.71 -7.23
C GLN A 148 -7.93 -10.29 -7.07
N VAL A 149 -7.25 -10.04 -5.95
CA VAL A 149 -6.66 -8.72 -5.64
C VAL A 149 -5.29 -8.59 -6.29
N ASN A 150 -5.29 -8.36 -7.60
CA ASN A 150 -4.07 -8.42 -8.41
C ASN A 150 -3.02 -7.39 -7.99
N LEU A 151 -3.40 -6.13 -7.72
CA LEU A 151 -2.46 -5.08 -7.33
C LEU A 151 -1.69 -5.42 -6.05
N ALA A 152 -2.35 -6.10 -5.10
CA ALA A 152 -1.71 -6.48 -3.85
C ALA A 152 -0.58 -7.50 -4.07
N LYS A 153 -0.84 -8.50 -4.93
CA LYS A 153 0.14 -9.51 -5.31
C LYS A 153 1.41 -8.89 -5.91
N TRP A 154 1.27 -7.84 -6.71
CA TRP A 154 2.41 -7.15 -7.33
C TRP A 154 3.39 -6.59 -6.31
N ILE A 155 2.88 -6.00 -5.24
CA ILE A 155 3.71 -5.34 -4.24
C ILE A 155 4.41 -6.37 -3.35
N ILE A 156 3.71 -7.46 -3.00
CA ILE A 156 4.24 -8.44 -2.04
C ILE A 156 5.10 -9.54 -2.66
N THR A 157 4.90 -9.87 -3.94
CA THR A 157 5.63 -10.95 -4.61
C THR A 157 7.16 -10.77 -4.57
N PRO A 158 7.73 -9.58 -4.85
CA PRO A 158 9.18 -9.38 -4.77
C PRO A 158 9.73 -9.63 -3.36
N MET A 159 9.03 -9.14 -2.34
CA MET A 159 9.43 -9.33 -0.95
C MET A 159 9.38 -10.81 -0.57
N TRP A 160 8.32 -11.51 -0.96
CA TRP A 160 8.24 -12.95 -0.75
C TRP A 160 9.35 -13.74 -1.46
N LEU A 161 9.65 -13.42 -2.72
CA LEU A 161 10.76 -14.03 -3.48
C LEU A 161 12.10 -13.80 -2.78
N SER A 162 12.31 -12.60 -2.23
CA SER A 162 13.51 -12.29 -1.45
C SER A 162 13.66 -13.17 -0.22
N VAL A 163 12.57 -13.35 0.54
CA VAL A 163 12.56 -14.19 1.74
C VAL A 163 12.86 -15.64 1.37
N ARG A 164 12.27 -16.15 0.27
CA ARG A 164 12.58 -17.49 -0.24
C ARG A 164 14.05 -17.67 -0.57
N ALA A 165 14.62 -16.73 -1.32
CA ALA A 165 16.01 -16.78 -1.74
C ALA A 165 16.94 -16.78 -0.51
N LEU A 166 16.67 -15.91 0.47
CA LEU A 166 17.44 -15.82 1.72
C LEU A 166 17.31 -17.08 2.59
N LEU A 167 16.19 -17.78 2.54
CA LEU A 167 16.00 -19.09 3.18
C LEU A 167 16.62 -20.26 2.40
N GLY A 168 17.28 -20.01 1.27
CA GLY A 168 17.85 -21.05 0.40
C GLY A 168 16.79 -21.93 -0.27
N LYS A 169 15.54 -21.48 -0.34
CA LYS A 169 14.45 -22.21 -1.03
C LYS A 169 14.57 -22.01 -2.53
N SER A 170 14.35 -23.06 -3.31
CA SER A 170 14.33 -22.98 -4.78
C SER A 170 13.31 -21.94 -5.24
N LEU A 171 13.69 -21.11 -6.21
CA LEU A 171 12.82 -20.15 -6.88
C LEU A 171 12.05 -20.76 -8.07
N THR A 172 12.45 -21.95 -8.54
CA THR A 172 11.94 -22.56 -9.79
C THR A 172 10.77 -23.52 -9.59
N ASN A 173 10.51 -23.95 -8.36
CA ASN A 173 9.35 -24.78 -8.03
C ASN A 173 8.23 -23.84 -7.56
N GLU A 174 7.47 -23.34 -8.53
CA GLU A 174 6.27 -22.54 -8.27
C GLU A 174 5.12 -23.48 -7.87
N PRO A 175 4.37 -23.19 -6.80
CA PRO A 175 2.98 -23.61 -6.76
C PRO A 175 2.22 -22.85 -7.86
N ASP A 176 1.33 -23.53 -8.60
CA ASP A 176 0.52 -23.00 -9.72
C ASP A 176 -0.25 -21.69 -9.41
N CYS A 177 -0.33 -21.29 -8.14
CA CYS A 177 -0.96 -20.05 -7.68
C CYS A 177 -0.07 -18.80 -7.76
N MET A 178 1.20 -18.90 -8.20
CA MET A 178 2.14 -17.79 -8.11
C MET A 178 2.62 -17.35 -9.48
N VAL A 179 2.52 -16.04 -9.71
CA VAL A 179 2.51 -15.45 -11.04
C VAL A 179 3.90 -15.57 -11.67
N ASN A 180 4.01 -16.36 -12.75
CA ASN A 180 5.12 -16.27 -13.70
C ASN A 180 5.38 -14.79 -13.98
N ALA A 181 6.61 -14.31 -13.73
CA ALA A 181 6.97 -12.91 -13.89
C ALA A 181 6.54 -12.33 -15.25
N ASP A 182 6.57 -13.13 -16.31
CA ASP A 182 6.11 -12.74 -17.66
C ASP A 182 4.58 -12.57 -17.73
N LYS A 183 3.83 -13.45 -17.07
CA LYS A 183 2.37 -13.35 -16.96
C LYS A 183 1.98 -12.12 -16.14
N LEU A 184 2.73 -11.86 -15.07
CA LEU A 184 2.60 -10.66 -14.24
C LEU A 184 2.81 -9.45 -15.17
N ILE A 185 3.98 -9.29 -15.80
CA ILE A 185 4.28 -8.17 -16.73
C ILE A 185 3.17 -7.96 -17.78
N ALA A 186 2.67 -9.04 -18.39
CA ALA A 186 1.58 -8.99 -19.35
C ALA A 186 0.23 -8.51 -18.77
N GLU A 187 -0.08 -8.84 -17.51
CA GLU A 187 -1.28 -8.39 -16.79
C GLU A 187 -1.20 -6.92 -16.36
N THR A 188 -0.02 -6.42 -15.94
CA THR A 188 0.17 -4.99 -15.66
C THR A 188 0.01 -4.15 -16.92
N LYS A 189 0.52 -4.62 -18.07
CA LYS A 189 0.30 -3.96 -19.37
C LYS A 189 -1.20 -3.86 -19.74
N LYS A 190 -2.06 -4.73 -19.19
CA LYS A 190 -3.52 -4.70 -19.41
C LYS A 190 -4.29 -3.80 -18.44
N GLN A 191 -3.74 -3.48 -17.26
CA GLN A 191 -4.42 -2.60 -16.30
C GLN A 191 -4.36 -1.14 -16.76
N LYS A 192 -5.53 -0.55 -17.01
CA LYS A 192 -5.74 0.80 -17.61
C LYS A 192 -5.40 1.99 -16.70
N THR A 193 -4.44 1.88 -15.78
CA THR A 193 -4.01 3.04 -14.96
C THR A 193 -2.55 3.41 -15.25
N PRO A 194 -2.30 4.10 -16.39
CA PRO A 194 -0.94 4.49 -16.80
C PRO A 194 -0.19 5.37 -15.79
N GLU A 195 -0.88 5.97 -14.81
CA GLU A 195 -0.26 6.85 -13.82
C GLU A 195 0.45 6.10 -12.68
N MET A 196 0.09 4.84 -12.38
CA MET A 196 0.74 4.05 -11.30
C MET A 196 1.83 3.08 -11.81
N ILE A 197 1.78 2.71 -13.09
CA ILE A 197 2.71 1.77 -13.70
C ILE A 197 4.18 2.20 -13.53
N PRO A 198 4.58 3.46 -13.79
CA PRO A 198 5.99 3.86 -13.65
C PRO A 198 6.49 3.77 -12.21
N MET A 199 5.67 4.15 -11.22
CA MET A 199 6.05 4.11 -9.80
C MET A 199 6.19 2.67 -9.30
N LEU A 200 5.27 1.79 -9.69
CA LEU A 200 5.30 0.37 -9.33
C LEU A 200 6.46 -0.36 -10.02
N VAL A 201 6.74 -0.04 -11.28
CA VAL A 201 7.89 -0.59 -12.02
C VAL A 201 9.21 -0.10 -11.42
N LEU A 202 9.34 1.18 -11.07
CA LEU A 202 10.52 1.70 -10.38
C LEU A 202 10.71 1.08 -8.99
N ALA A 203 9.64 0.91 -8.22
CA ALA A 203 9.70 0.26 -6.91
C ALA A 203 10.09 -1.22 -7.04
N TYR A 204 9.52 -1.94 -8.01
CA TYR A 204 9.86 -3.33 -8.33
C TYR A 204 11.31 -3.44 -8.79
N ASP A 205 11.75 -2.63 -9.76
CA ASP A 205 13.12 -2.63 -10.30
C ASP A 205 14.16 -2.28 -9.23
N LEU A 206 13.91 -1.23 -8.44
CA LEU A 206 14.77 -0.86 -7.33
C LEU A 206 14.86 -1.97 -6.28
N PHE A 207 13.72 -2.56 -5.91
CA PHE A 207 13.68 -3.66 -4.94
C PHE A 207 14.41 -4.90 -5.48
N THR A 208 14.16 -5.26 -6.73
CA THR A 208 14.79 -6.41 -7.40
C THR A 208 16.29 -6.21 -7.55
N LYS A 209 16.76 -5.01 -7.90
CA LYS A 209 18.19 -4.67 -7.97
C LYS A 209 18.87 -4.64 -6.61
N ILE A 210 18.21 -4.11 -5.57
CA ILE A 210 18.75 -4.09 -4.21
C ILE A 210 18.82 -5.50 -3.64
N VAL A 211 17.77 -6.29 -3.81
CA VAL A 211 17.67 -7.62 -3.20
C VAL A 211 18.40 -8.67 -4.03
N LEU A 212 18.13 -8.75 -5.33
CA LEU A 212 18.78 -9.75 -6.20
C LEU A 212 20.19 -9.34 -6.60
N GLY A 213 20.49 -8.04 -6.70
CA GLY A 213 21.87 -7.56 -6.93
C GLY A 213 22.83 -7.87 -5.78
N THR A 214 22.32 -8.06 -4.55
CA THR A 214 23.12 -8.59 -3.43
C THR A 214 23.34 -10.10 -3.48
N LEU A 215 22.65 -10.84 -4.36
CA LEU A 215 22.71 -12.31 -4.47
C LEU A 215 23.60 -12.82 -5.61
N GLY A 216 24.39 -11.94 -6.25
CA GLY A 216 25.37 -12.32 -7.29
C GLY A 216 24.87 -12.06 -8.72
N PRO A 217 25.75 -12.20 -9.73
CA PRO A 217 25.46 -11.78 -11.09
C PRO A 217 24.43 -12.71 -11.74
N HIS A 218 23.19 -12.22 -11.87
CA HIS A 218 22.19 -12.78 -12.76
C HIS A 218 21.90 -11.83 -13.93
N ASP A 219 21.54 -12.46 -15.04
CA ASP A 219 21.50 -11.96 -16.42
C ASP A 219 20.83 -10.57 -16.57
N GLU A 220 21.66 -9.54 -16.73
CA GLU A 220 21.26 -8.13 -16.91
C GLU A 220 20.39 -7.90 -18.16
N SER A 221 20.35 -8.88 -19.10
CA SER A 221 19.62 -8.76 -20.37
C SER A 221 18.10 -8.71 -20.21
N ALA A 222 17.53 -9.36 -19.19
CA ALA A 222 16.09 -9.36 -18.94
C ALA A 222 15.59 -8.00 -18.40
N ILE A 223 16.45 -7.27 -17.68
CA ILE A 223 16.13 -5.96 -17.09
C ILE A 223 16.23 -4.86 -18.15
N ALA A 224 17.26 -4.91 -19.01
CA ALA A 224 17.42 -3.95 -20.11
C ALA A 224 16.22 -3.96 -21.07
N ALA A 225 15.67 -5.15 -21.37
CA ALA A 225 14.50 -5.29 -22.24
C ALA A 225 13.20 -4.69 -21.66
N VAL A 226 13.09 -4.51 -20.34
CA VAL A 226 11.93 -3.88 -19.69
C VAL A 226 12.04 -2.35 -19.67
N ILE A 227 13.27 -1.83 -19.63
CA ILE A 227 13.55 -0.38 -19.59
C ILE A 227 13.41 0.24 -20.98
N ASP A 228 13.98 -0.39 -22.02
CA ASP A 228 13.92 0.13 -23.40
C ASP A 228 12.50 0.16 -23.98
N ASP A 229 11.58 -0.67 -23.44
CA ASP A 229 10.19 -0.82 -23.89
C ASP A 229 9.20 0.09 -23.12
N ALA A 230 9.66 0.76 -22.06
CA ALA A 230 8.86 1.71 -21.27
C ALA A 230 8.94 3.16 -21.78
N ASP A 231 9.98 3.47 -22.57
CA ASP A 231 10.19 4.78 -23.19
C ASP A 231 9.64 4.87 -24.64
N SER A 232 9.03 3.79 -25.16
CA SER A 232 8.36 3.71 -26.48
C SER A 232 6.84 3.74 -26.39
#